data_AF-A0A1Y2DVB8-F1
#
_entry.id   AF-A0A1Y2DVB8-F1
#
_cell.length_a   1.000
_cell.length_b   1.000
_cell.length_c   1.000
_cell.angle_alpha   90.00
_cell.angle_beta   90.00
_cell.angle_gamma   90.00
#
_symmetry.space_group_name_H-M   'P 1'
#
loop_
_entity.id
_entity.type
_entity.pdbx_description
1 polymer ?
#
loop_
_entity_poly.entity_id
_entity_poly.type
_entity_poly.pdbx_seq_one_letter_code
_entity_poly.pdbx_strand_id
1 'polypeptide(L)'
;MAPIQHPSPSKAFELASKYATLLRVLFYHPRFKYAQPPTPEFIRPDGEKTPVALLLVSDFVQRTYVDNVIPFLPAGATRKCKAIGNPWAQHDPNYQWEWEWDARAGVFKDASGSVIGMPILAENEAMKNIGDVTTRTLMAKKCILENGTDVKARLIIGGNAFDFGEVQKAMRDIDELDVC
;
A
#
# COMPACT_ATOMS: atom_id res chain seq x y z
N MET A 1 -24.21 -7.70 10.90
CA MET A 1 -22.81 -7.63 10.43
C MET A 1 -22.09 -8.83 10.98
N ALA A 2 -21.44 -9.64 10.14
CA ALA A 2 -20.51 -10.66 10.64
C ALA A 2 -19.38 -9.96 11.42
N PRO A 3 -18.85 -10.55 12.50
CA PRO A 3 -17.72 -9.97 13.22
C PRO A 3 -16.52 -9.85 12.27
N ILE A 4 -15.80 -8.73 12.35
CA ILE A 4 -14.57 -8.51 11.59
C ILE A 4 -13.55 -9.54 12.09
N GLN A 5 -13.11 -10.44 11.20
CA GLN A 5 -12.16 -11.50 11.55
C GLN A 5 -10.77 -11.18 11.00
N HIS A 6 -9.76 -11.82 11.61
CA HIS A 6 -8.40 -11.81 11.08
C HIS A 6 -8.43 -12.28 9.61
N PRO A 7 -7.81 -11.56 8.67
CA PRO A 7 -7.79 -11.97 7.27
C PRO A 7 -7.09 -13.32 7.11
N SER A 8 -7.55 -14.13 6.17
CA SER A 8 -6.79 -15.30 5.75
C SER A 8 -5.43 -14.87 5.17
N PRO A 9 -4.40 -15.75 5.18
CA PRO A 9 -3.11 -15.43 4.57
C PRO A 9 -3.22 -14.88 3.15
N SER A 10 -4.08 -15.47 2.32
CA SER A 10 -4.30 -15.01 0.94
C SER A 10 -4.95 -13.63 0.88
N LYS A 11 -5.93 -13.33 1.75
CA LYS A 11 -6.53 -11.99 1.82
C LYS A 11 -5.51 -10.95 2.28
N ALA A 12 -4.70 -11.26 3.29
CA ALA A 12 -3.64 -10.37 3.77
C ALA A 12 -2.61 -10.09 2.66
N PHE A 13 -2.19 -11.12 1.92
CA PHE A 13 -1.27 -10.96 0.80
C PHE A 13 -1.88 -10.14 -0.35
N GLU A 14 -3.12 -10.42 -0.74
CA GLU A 14 -3.81 -9.68 -1.82
C GLU A 14 -3.94 -8.20 -1.48
N LEU A 15 -4.43 -7.90 -0.27
CA LEU A 15 -4.53 -6.54 0.26
C LEU A 15 -3.16 -5.85 0.22
N ALA A 16 -2.12 -6.53 0.70
CA ALA A 16 -0.77 -5.99 0.70
C ALA A 16 -0.21 -5.75 -0.71
N SER A 17 -0.50 -6.63 -1.67
CA SER A 17 -0.03 -6.51 -3.04
C SER A 17 -0.70 -5.35 -3.78
N LYS A 18 -1.99 -5.15 -3.56
CA LYS A 18 -2.74 -4.03 -4.12
C LYS A 18 -2.27 -2.69 -3.53
N TYR A 19 -2.07 -2.61 -2.21
CA TYR A 19 -1.47 -1.43 -1.57
C TYR A 19 -0.05 -1.14 -2.06
N ALA A 20 0.81 -2.16 -2.16
CA ALA A 20 2.16 -2.00 -2.71
C ALA A 20 2.13 -1.49 -4.15
N THR A 21 1.16 -1.95 -4.95
CA THR A 21 0.94 -1.47 -6.33
C THR A 21 0.48 -0.01 -6.35
N LEU A 22 -0.48 0.38 -5.51
CA LEU A 22 -0.92 1.77 -5.36
C LEU A 22 0.24 2.69 -4.96
N LEU A 23 1.08 2.27 -4.01
CA LEU A 23 2.25 3.03 -3.61
C LEU A 23 3.26 3.16 -4.74
N ARG A 24 3.52 2.10 -5.52
CA ARG A 24 4.39 2.18 -6.71
C ARG A 24 3.90 3.25 -7.68
N VAL A 25 2.63 3.21 -8.08
CA VAL A 25 2.12 4.18 -9.06
C VAL A 25 2.08 5.61 -8.50
N LEU A 26 1.88 5.80 -7.19
CA LEU A 26 1.96 7.11 -6.54
C LEU A 26 3.38 7.67 -6.56
N PHE A 27 4.35 6.87 -6.14
CA PHE A 27 5.74 7.27 -6.00
C PHE A 27 6.47 7.41 -7.36
N TYR A 28 6.03 6.65 -8.38
CA TYR A 28 6.52 6.78 -9.75
C TYR A 28 5.67 7.69 -10.63
N HIS A 29 4.70 8.40 -10.05
CA HIS A 29 3.93 9.38 -10.81
C HIS A 29 4.90 10.41 -11.44
N PRO A 30 4.75 10.80 -12.73
CA PRO A 30 5.72 11.66 -13.42
C PRO A 30 5.98 13.01 -12.75
N ARG A 31 4.99 13.50 -11.98
CA ARG A 31 5.06 14.73 -11.19
C ARG A 31 5.59 14.54 -9.76
N PHE A 32 5.82 13.31 -9.31
CA PHE A 32 6.47 13.01 -8.04
C PHE A 32 7.98 13.20 -8.21
N LYS A 33 8.57 14.13 -7.47
CA LYS A 33 9.99 14.45 -7.57
C LYS A 33 10.71 14.04 -6.28
N TYR A 34 11.91 13.51 -6.44
CA TYR A 34 12.77 13.14 -5.33
C TYR A 34 13.90 14.14 -5.19
N ALA A 35 14.32 14.40 -3.95
CA ALA A 35 15.46 15.29 -3.69
C ALA A 35 16.79 14.70 -4.18
N GLN A 36 16.85 13.38 -4.31
CA GLN A 36 18.01 12.60 -4.78
C GLN A 36 17.54 11.42 -5.65
N PRO A 37 18.43 10.82 -6.49
CA PRO A 37 18.10 9.64 -7.28
C PRO A 37 17.59 8.49 -6.39
N PRO A 38 16.56 7.73 -6.81
CA PRO A 38 16.03 6.61 -6.03
C PRO A 38 17.08 5.54 -5.74
N THR A 39 17.09 5.04 -4.50
CA THR A 39 17.85 3.87 -4.02
C THR A 39 16.87 2.91 -3.35
N PRO A 40 17.22 1.64 -3.09
CA PRO A 40 16.32 0.69 -2.43
C PRO A 40 15.88 1.11 -1.01
N GLU A 41 16.57 2.06 -0.39
CA GLU A 41 16.16 2.69 0.85
C GLU A 41 15.07 3.76 0.63
N PHE A 42 14.47 4.22 1.73
CA PHE A 42 13.51 5.33 1.65
C PHE A 42 14.20 6.61 1.15
N ILE A 43 13.61 7.24 0.14
CA ILE A 43 14.10 8.50 -0.44
C ILE A 43 13.11 9.61 -0.09
N ARG A 44 13.63 10.70 0.49
CA ARG A 44 12.79 11.85 0.81
C ARG A 44 12.28 12.53 -0.48
N PRO A 45 10.97 12.79 -0.59
CA PRO A 45 10.42 13.59 -1.68
C PRO A 45 11.01 15.01 -1.71
N ASP A 46 11.13 15.58 -2.90
CA ASP A 46 11.35 17.02 -3.08
C ASP A 46 10.01 17.72 -2.86
N GLY A 47 9.85 18.32 -1.66
CA GLY A 47 8.62 18.97 -1.24
C GLY A 47 8.29 20.26 -1.99
N GLU A 48 9.27 20.88 -2.64
CA GLU A 48 9.07 22.11 -3.42
C GLU A 48 8.61 21.81 -4.84
N LYS A 49 9.12 20.72 -5.44
CA LYS A 49 8.82 20.35 -6.83
C LYS A 49 7.66 19.34 -6.96
N THR A 50 7.31 18.65 -5.89
CA THR A 50 6.21 17.68 -5.91
C THR A 50 4.88 18.37 -5.60
N PRO A 51 3.83 18.16 -6.42
CA PRO A 51 2.49 18.64 -6.09
C PRO A 51 2.02 18.20 -4.70
N VAL A 52 1.49 19.13 -3.93
CA VAL A 52 1.03 18.88 -2.55
C VAL A 52 0.04 17.71 -2.45
N ALA A 53 -0.85 17.55 -3.44
CA ALA A 53 -1.77 16.43 -3.51
C ALA A 53 -1.07 15.06 -3.52
N LEU A 54 0.04 14.93 -4.26
CA LEU A 54 0.83 13.69 -4.29
C LEU A 54 1.55 13.44 -2.96
N LEU A 55 2.10 14.48 -2.33
CA LEU A 55 2.75 14.36 -1.02
C LEU A 55 1.76 13.87 0.04
N LEU A 56 0.59 14.50 0.12
CA LEU A 56 -0.43 14.17 1.11
C LEU A 56 -1.03 12.78 0.90
N VAL A 57 -1.38 12.43 -0.35
CA VAL A 57 -1.96 11.12 -0.64
C VAL A 57 -0.93 10.00 -0.48
N SER A 58 0.31 10.18 -0.93
CA SER A 58 1.36 9.16 -0.77
C SER A 58 1.69 8.89 0.71
N ASP A 59 1.86 9.92 1.54
CA ASP A 59 2.07 9.75 2.99
C ASP A 59 0.87 9.06 3.64
N PHE A 60 -0.36 9.48 3.31
CA PHE A 60 -1.57 8.90 3.88
C PHE A 60 -1.73 7.41 3.52
N VAL A 61 -1.53 7.04 2.26
CA VAL A 61 -1.59 5.63 1.80
C VAL A 61 -0.44 4.84 2.39
N GLN A 62 0.77 5.40 2.45
CA GLN A 62 1.94 4.72 3.01
C GLN A 62 1.74 4.40 4.48
N ARG A 63 1.24 5.33 5.29
CA ARG A 63 0.90 5.07 6.70
C ARG A 63 -0.20 4.04 6.83
N THR A 64 -1.21 4.08 5.97
CA THR A 64 -2.27 3.06 5.97
C THR A 64 -1.67 1.67 5.74
N TYR A 65 -0.79 1.54 4.75
CA TYR A 65 -0.09 0.29 4.45
C TYR A 65 0.80 -0.17 5.61
N VAL A 66 1.66 0.70 6.12
CA VAL A 66 2.63 0.37 7.17
C VAL A 66 1.96 0.04 8.50
N ASP A 67 1.01 0.87 8.92
CA ASP A 67 0.46 0.78 10.27
C ASP A 67 -0.67 -0.25 10.37
N ASN A 68 -1.36 -0.58 9.26
CA ASN A 68 -2.59 -1.36 9.31
C ASN A 68 -2.63 -2.57 8.36
N VAL A 69 -1.77 -2.63 7.33
CA VAL A 69 -1.71 -3.80 6.41
C VAL A 69 -0.52 -4.69 6.72
N ILE A 70 0.69 -4.11 6.87
CA ILE A 70 1.91 -4.85 7.19
C ILE A 70 1.80 -5.70 8.46
N PRO A 71 1.08 -5.32 9.53
CA PRO A 71 0.95 -6.16 10.72
C PRO A 71 0.38 -7.57 10.45
N PHE A 72 -0.36 -7.76 9.36
CA PHE A 72 -0.87 -9.07 8.96
C PHE A 72 0.16 -9.94 8.21
N LEU A 73 1.37 -9.43 7.97
CA LEU A 73 2.41 -10.10 7.20
C LEU A 73 3.60 -10.49 8.08
N PRO A 74 4.39 -11.52 7.69
CA PRO A 74 5.59 -11.87 8.43
C PRO A 74 6.58 -10.70 8.48
N ALA A 75 7.35 -10.62 9.57
CA ALA A 75 8.33 -9.57 9.75
C ALA A 75 9.32 -9.51 8.56
N GLY A 76 9.46 -8.33 7.96
CA GLY A 76 10.34 -8.11 6.81
C GLY A 76 9.76 -8.52 5.46
N ALA A 77 8.49 -8.95 5.37
CA ALA A 77 7.88 -9.38 4.11
C ALA A 77 8.00 -8.33 2.99
N THR A 78 7.88 -7.03 3.30
CA THR A 78 8.03 -5.92 2.33
C THR A 78 9.47 -5.63 1.87
N ARG A 79 10.46 -6.30 2.49
CA ARG A 79 11.87 -6.30 2.04
C ARG A 79 12.25 -7.60 1.36
N LYS A 80 11.48 -8.67 1.56
CA LYS A 80 11.85 -10.02 1.12
C LYS A 80 11.00 -10.55 -0.03
N CYS A 81 9.77 -10.06 -0.19
CA CYS A 81 8.87 -10.48 -1.27
C CYS A 81 8.57 -9.33 -2.24
N LYS A 82 8.92 -9.51 -3.52
CA LYS A 82 8.78 -8.48 -4.57
C LYS A 82 7.35 -7.97 -4.75
N ALA A 83 6.37 -8.87 -4.67
CA ALA A 83 4.96 -8.58 -4.94
C ALA A 83 4.34 -7.57 -3.96
N ILE A 84 4.90 -7.50 -2.75
CA ILE A 84 4.50 -6.59 -1.65
C ILE A 84 5.67 -5.66 -1.26
N GLY A 85 6.71 -5.62 -2.09
CA GLY A 85 7.89 -4.82 -1.83
C GLY A 85 7.59 -3.33 -1.84
N ASN A 86 8.36 -2.58 -1.05
CA ASN A 86 8.33 -1.12 -1.16
C ASN A 86 8.68 -0.68 -2.60
N PRO A 87 8.20 0.49 -3.06
CA PRO A 87 8.37 0.94 -4.44
C PRO A 87 9.82 0.95 -4.91
N TRP A 88 10.72 1.46 -4.07
CA TRP A 88 12.10 1.71 -4.45
C TRP A 88 12.90 0.42 -4.64
N ALA A 89 12.79 -0.52 -3.71
CA ALA A 89 13.40 -1.84 -3.86
C ALA A 89 12.87 -2.60 -5.09
N GLN A 90 11.59 -2.42 -5.44
CA GLN A 90 10.98 -3.07 -6.61
C GLN A 90 11.61 -2.61 -7.93
N HIS A 91 11.99 -1.33 -8.02
CA HIS A 91 12.58 -0.74 -9.22
C HIS A 91 14.10 -0.90 -9.33
N ASP A 92 14.78 -1.35 -8.27
CA ASP A 92 16.19 -1.69 -8.37
C ASP A 92 16.36 -3.07 -9.04
N PRO A 93 16.96 -3.15 -10.25
CA PRO A 93 17.15 -4.42 -10.94
C PRO A 93 18.11 -5.37 -10.21
N ASN A 94 18.92 -4.85 -9.27
CA ASN A 94 19.90 -5.64 -8.52
C ASN A 94 19.36 -6.11 -7.16
N TYR A 95 18.15 -5.70 -6.78
CA TYR A 95 17.58 -6.06 -5.48
C TYR A 95 17.31 -7.56 -5.40
N GLN A 96 17.86 -8.20 -4.36
CA GLN A 96 17.73 -9.63 -4.14
C GLN A 96 16.51 -9.91 -3.26
N TRP A 97 15.50 -10.56 -3.85
CA TRP A 97 14.30 -10.99 -3.14
C TRP A 97 14.53 -12.37 -2.55
N GLU A 98 14.20 -12.55 -1.27
CA GLU A 98 14.44 -13.79 -0.54
C GLU A 98 13.21 -14.72 -0.54
N TRP A 99 12.01 -14.15 -0.69
CA TRP A 99 10.74 -14.83 -0.50
C TRP A 99 9.83 -14.72 -1.72
N GLU A 100 9.10 -15.80 -1.97
CA GLU A 100 8.04 -15.88 -2.98
C GLU A 100 6.71 -16.24 -2.32
N TRP A 101 5.61 -15.81 -2.96
CA TRP A 101 4.27 -16.18 -2.55
C TRP A 101 3.77 -17.38 -3.36
N ASP A 102 3.47 -18.48 -2.68
CA ASP A 102 2.79 -19.62 -3.28
C ASP A 102 1.27 -19.42 -3.19
N ALA A 103 0.69 -18.93 -4.29
CA ALA A 103 -0.75 -18.68 -4.35
C ALA A 103 -1.62 -19.94 -4.21
N ARG A 104 -1.09 -21.13 -4.52
CA ARG A 104 -1.84 -22.39 -4.39
C ARG A 104 -1.89 -22.84 -2.94
N ALA A 105 -0.77 -22.71 -2.24
CA ALA A 105 -0.66 -23.09 -0.83
C ALA A 105 -1.08 -21.98 0.13
N GLY A 106 -1.17 -20.73 -0.33
CA GLY A 106 -1.52 -19.58 0.51
C GLY A 106 -0.43 -19.24 1.52
N VAL A 107 0.84 -19.42 1.16
CA VAL A 107 1.99 -19.24 2.06
C VAL A 107 3.16 -18.54 1.38
N PHE A 108 4.00 -17.90 2.18
CA PHE A 108 5.32 -17.45 1.77
C PHE A 108 6.32 -18.61 1.83
N LYS A 109 7.24 -18.67 0.86
CA LYS A 109 8.36 -19.61 0.83
C LYS A 109 9.67 -18.85 0.67
N ASP A 110 10.70 -19.28 1.37
CA ASP A 110 12.07 -18.83 1.09
C ASP A 110 12.71 -19.62 -0.06
N ALA A 111 13.96 -19.26 -0.41
CA ALA A 111 14.73 -19.92 -1.47
C ALA A 111 14.97 -21.43 -1.25
N SER A 112 14.85 -21.94 -0.02
CA SER A 112 14.95 -23.37 0.29
C SER A 112 13.62 -24.11 0.15
N GLY A 113 12.52 -23.38 -0.10
CA GLY A 113 11.15 -23.90 -0.11
C GLY A 113 10.51 -23.98 1.29
N SER A 114 11.18 -23.46 2.32
CA SER A 114 10.66 -23.46 3.69
C SER A 114 9.53 -22.45 3.84
N VAL A 115 8.46 -22.87 4.52
CA VAL A 115 7.27 -22.04 4.74
C VAL A 115 7.54 -20.98 5.80
N ILE A 116 7.21 -19.73 5.51
CA ILE A 116 7.26 -18.63 6.47
C ILE A 116 5.89 -18.45 7.12
N GLY A 117 5.84 -18.55 8.45
CA GLY A 117 4.60 -18.42 9.22
C GLY A 117 4.01 -17.01 9.17
N MET A 118 2.69 -16.93 8.99
CA MET A 118 1.94 -15.69 9.11
C MET A 118 1.77 -15.31 10.59
N PRO A 119 1.83 -14.02 10.93
CA PRO A 119 1.49 -13.59 12.28
C PRO A 119 0.01 -13.86 12.58
N ILE A 120 -0.28 -14.13 13.84
CA ILE A 120 -1.65 -14.20 14.36
C ILE A 120 -1.78 -13.02 15.32
N LEU A 121 -2.50 -12.00 14.89
CA LEU A 121 -2.77 -10.84 15.75
C LEU A 121 -3.87 -11.17 16.76
N ALA A 122 -3.85 -10.48 17.91
CA ALA A 122 -4.97 -10.51 18.83
C ALA A 122 -6.23 -9.96 18.14
N GLU A 123 -7.41 -10.51 18.46
CA GLU A 123 -8.66 -10.20 17.75
C GLU A 123 -8.97 -8.69 17.74
N ASN A 124 -8.80 -8.01 18.88
CA ASN A 124 -8.99 -6.57 19.00
C ASN A 124 -8.04 -5.76 18.10
N GLU A 125 -6.78 -6.19 17.97
CA GLU A 125 -5.80 -5.57 17.09
C GLU A 125 -6.14 -5.81 15.62
N ALA A 126 -6.50 -7.05 15.26
CA ALA A 126 -6.94 -7.40 13.91
C ALA A 126 -8.18 -6.59 13.50
N MET A 127 -9.19 -6.50 14.37
CA MET A 127 -10.39 -5.70 14.11
C MET A 127 -10.08 -4.22 13.93
N LYS A 128 -9.22 -3.66 14.79
CA LYS A 128 -8.80 -2.26 14.69
C LYS A 128 -8.11 -2.01 13.35
N ASN A 129 -7.13 -2.83 12.99
CA ASN A 129 -6.36 -2.67 11.76
C ASN A 129 -7.26 -2.81 10.52
N ILE A 130 -8.19 -3.78 10.48
CA ILE A 130 -9.14 -3.91 9.37
C ILE A 130 -10.11 -2.73 9.31
N GLY A 131 -10.62 -2.26 10.45
CA GLY A 131 -11.48 -1.07 10.51
C GLY A 131 -10.77 0.19 9.99
N ASP A 132 -9.52 0.38 10.38
CA ASP A 132 -8.67 1.47 9.93
C ASP A 132 -8.34 1.33 8.43
N VAL A 133 -7.95 0.15 7.95
CA VAL A 133 -7.75 -0.10 6.50
C VAL A 133 -9.02 0.28 5.72
N THR A 134 -10.18 -0.21 6.14
CA THR A 134 -11.45 0.02 5.42
C THR A 134 -11.77 1.52 5.35
N THR A 135 -11.76 2.19 6.50
CA THR A 135 -12.10 3.62 6.57
C THR A 135 -11.09 4.49 5.82
N ARG A 136 -9.80 4.18 5.93
CA ARG A 136 -8.73 4.94 5.27
C ARG A 136 -8.71 4.66 3.77
N THR A 137 -9.03 3.45 3.32
CA THR A 137 -9.22 3.13 1.89
C THR A 137 -10.32 3.99 1.29
N LEU A 138 -11.46 4.14 1.97
CA LEU A 138 -12.55 5.01 1.53
C LEU A 138 -12.11 6.48 1.43
N MET A 139 -11.33 6.96 2.40
CA MET A 139 -10.80 8.33 2.37
C MET A 139 -9.79 8.54 1.24
N ALA A 140 -8.88 7.59 1.02
CA ALA A 140 -7.93 7.61 -0.09
C ALA A 140 -8.66 7.63 -1.44
N LYS A 141 -9.69 6.78 -1.59
CA LYS A 141 -10.57 6.75 -2.77
C LYS A 141 -11.20 8.10 -3.04
N LYS A 142 -11.80 8.75 -2.03
CA LYS A 142 -12.37 10.10 -2.17
C LYS A 142 -11.33 11.10 -2.65
N CYS A 143 -10.15 11.10 -2.04
CA CYS A 143 -9.07 12.02 -2.41
C CYS A 143 -8.54 11.77 -3.83
N ILE A 144 -8.46 10.52 -4.28
CA ILE A 144 -7.87 10.16 -5.57
C ILE A 144 -8.88 10.26 -6.72
N LEU A 145 -10.11 9.79 -6.50
CA LEU A 145 -11.14 9.65 -7.55
C LEU A 145 -12.14 10.81 -7.56
N GLU A 146 -12.45 11.40 -6.40
CA GLU A 146 -13.56 12.34 -6.26
C GLU A 146 -13.10 13.79 -6.02
N ASN A 147 -11.79 14.10 -5.96
CA ASN A 147 -11.32 15.46 -5.66
C ASN A 147 -11.73 16.54 -6.70
N GLY A 148 -12.10 16.12 -7.91
CA GLY A 148 -12.67 16.99 -8.94
C GLY A 148 -14.10 17.43 -8.63
N THR A 149 -14.87 16.65 -7.87
CA THR A 149 -16.31 16.85 -7.63
C THR A 149 -16.67 17.06 -6.15
N ASP A 150 -15.91 16.47 -5.23
CA ASP A 150 -16.09 16.60 -3.77
C ASP A 150 -15.15 17.69 -3.22
N VAL A 151 -15.74 18.79 -2.75
CA VAL A 151 -15.02 19.95 -2.19
C VAL A 151 -14.21 19.56 -0.95
N LYS A 152 -14.70 18.66 -0.09
CA LYS A 152 -13.97 18.23 1.10
C LYS A 152 -12.73 17.43 0.71
N ALA A 153 -12.87 16.51 -0.24
CA ALA A 153 -11.75 15.74 -0.77
C ALA A 153 -10.69 16.67 -1.39
N ARG A 154 -11.12 17.69 -2.14
CA ARG A 154 -10.23 18.71 -2.70
C ARG A 154 -9.46 19.49 -1.64
N LEU A 155 -10.14 19.93 -0.58
CA LEU A 155 -9.50 20.66 0.53
C LEU A 155 -8.46 19.80 1.25
N ILE A 156 -8.73 18.51 1.45
CA ILE A 156 -7.80 17.56 2.07
C ILE A 156 -6.49 17.46 1.27
N ILE A 157 -6.55 17.49 -0.06
CA ILE A 157 -5.36 17.34 -0.92
C ILE A 157 -4.69 18.67 -1.31
N GLY A 158 -4.97 19.76 -0.58
CA GLY A 158 -4.33 21.07 -0.81
C GLY A 158 -5.15 22.07 -1.61
N GLY A 159 -6.47 21.90 -1.67
CA GLY A 159 -7.43 22.91 -2.15
C GLY A 159 -7.63 22.97 -3.66
N ASN A 160 -6.83 22.26 -4.44
CA ASN A 160 -6.94 22.19 -5.90
C ASN A 160 -7.28 20.77 -6.36
N ALA A 161 -8.07 20.66 -7.43
CA ALA A 161 -8.27 19.39 -8.09
C ALA A 161 -6.94 18.89 -8.67
N PHE A 162 -6.71 17.59 -8.60
CA PHE A 162 -5.50 16.95 -9.08
C PHE A 162 -5.85 15.69 -9.86
N ASP A 163 -5.34 15.62 -11.09
CA ASP A 163 -5.40 14.41 -11.90
C ASP A 163 -4.29 13.46 -11.47
N PHE A 164 -4.69 12.35 -10.88
CA PHE A 164 -3.83 11.29 -10.35
C PHE A 164 -3.42 10.26 -11.43
N GLY A 165 -3.99 10.32 -12.65
CA GLY A 165 -3.63 9.42 -13.75
C GLY A 165 -3.78 7.93 -13.39
N GLU A 166 -2.73 7.13 -13.63
CA GLU A 166 -2.74 5.68 -13.39
C GLU A 166 -3.02 5.28 -11.93
N VAL A 167 -2.75 6.17 -10.97
CA VAL A 167 -3.09 5.97 -9.56
C VAL A 167 -4.59 5.75 -9.37
N GLN A 168 -5.44 6.39 -10.20
CA GLN A 168 -6.89 6.20 -10.13
C GLN A 168 -7.29 4.76 -10.45
N LYS A 169 -6.59 4.10 -11.37
CA LYS A 169 -6.84 2.68 -11.69
C LYS A 169 -6.45 1.80 -10.50
N ALA A 170 -5.24 1.97 -9.96
CA ALA A 170 -4.79 1.19 -8.81
C ALA A 170 -5.68 1.37 -7.58
N MET A 171 -6.26 2.56 -7.38
CA MET A 171 -7.21 2.82 -6.30
C MET A 171 -8.53 2.06 -6.49
N ARG A 172 -9.03 1.93 -7.73
CA ARG A 172 -10.23 1.12 -8.03
C ARG A 172 -10.00 -0.36 -7.76
N ASP A 173 -8.82 -0.88 -8.12
CA ASP A 173 -8.46 -2.29 -7.88
C ASP A 173 -8.45 -2.66 -6.37
N ILE A 174 -8.15 -1.68 -5.50
CA ILE A 174 -8.24 -1.83 -4.04
C ILE A 174 -9.71 -1.73 -3.56
N ASP A 175 -10.51 -0.82 -4.11
CA ASP A 175 -11.91 -0.62 -3.71
C ASP A 175 -12.80 -1.85 -3.98
N GLU A 176 -12.42 -2.67 -4.96
CA GLU A 176 -13.06 -3.95 -5.25
C GLU A 176 -12.70 -5.07 -4.25
N LEU A 177 -11.81 -4.82 -3.28
CA LEU A 177 -11.54 -5.76 -2.19
C LEU A 177 -12.67 -5.74 -1.17
N ASP A 178 -13.31 -6.89 -1.00
CA ASP A 178 -14.13 -7.13 0.19
C ASP A 178 -13.19 -7.44 1.38
N VAL A 179 -13.00 -6.44 2.25
CA VAL A 179 -12.06 -6.52 3.41
C VAL A 179 -12.66 -7.37 4.55
N CYS A 180 -13.78 -8.07 4.34
CA CYS A 180 -14.41 -8.98 5.30
C CYS A 180 -14.76 -10.32 4.64
#